data_AF-A0A1C0TSS9-F1
#
_entry.id   AF-A0A1C0TSS9-F1
#
_cell.length_a   1.000
_cell.length_b   1.000
_cell.length_c   1.000
_cell.angle_alpha   90.00
_cell.angle_beta   90.00
_cell.angle_gamma   90.00
#
_symmetry.space_group_name_H-M   'P 1'
#
loop_
_entity.id
_entity.type
_entity.pdbx_description
1 polymer ?
#
loop_
_entity_poly.entity_id
_entity_poly.type
_entity_poly.pdbx_seq_one_letter_code
_entity_poly.pdbx_strand_id
1 'polypeptide(L)'
;MFVSIIILLIVALVVIAVWVSAIQQHKEKQEAERRKELSKQKRIIEESEDVLLNSSNIPMSGDMLRIIQKRIHDALATMVELSPTSRELKNRLHESQERMNSDPGKLNDSDNVSLPDNDKQLIALVQGIKKVRHLLRSEHSKGKVDTQVFVKEDRRLEKIQLRINVESQIKRGLSAKTANMVGSARQYFEKAYATIMAVTYSDEYVTEKKNQLEGYLNEISVELKASNASAVKKKAEKEKDDLDVLFAPKKKW
;
A
#
# COMPACT_ATOMS: atom_id res chain seq x y z
N MET A 1 -36.89 -35.93 -60.74
CA MET A 1 -37.45 -36.25 -59.41
C MET A 1 -36.36 -36.50 -58.37
N PHE A 2 -35.47 -37.49 -58.56
CA PHE A 2 -34.39 -37.78 -57.60
C PHE A 2 -33.42 -36.61 -57.34
N VAL A 3 -32.98 -35.91 -58.39
CA VAL A 3 -32.06 -34.75 -58.26
C VAL A 3 -32.70 -33.62 -57.44
N SER A 4 -33.98 -33.34 -57.63
CA SER A 4 -34.72 -32.32 -56.86
C SER A 4 -34.86 -32.68 -55.38
N ILE A 5 -35.09 -33.97 -55.09
CA ILE A 5 -35.17 -34.48 -53.71
C ILE A 5 -33.81 -34.38 -53.02
N ILE A 6 -32.72 -34.69 -53.73
CA ILE A 6 -31.34 -34.58 -53.21
C ILE A 6 -30.99 -33.13 -52.90
N ILE A 7 -31.29 -32.18 -53.80
CA ILE A 7 -31.03 -30.75 -53.57
C ILE A 7 -31.82 -30.25 -52.36
N LEU A 8 -33.08 -30.65 -52.21
CA LEU A 8 -33.91 -30.25 -51.08
C LEU A 8 -33.36 -30.78 -49.73
N LEU A 9 -32.85 -32.02 -49.73
CA LEU A 9 -32.19 -32.62 -48.56
C LEU A 9 -30.91 -31.88 -48.17
N ILE A 10 -30.09 -31.48 -49.14
CA ILE A 10 -28.86 -30.72 -48.89
C ILE A 10 -29.20 -29.35 -48.28
N VAL A 11 -30.17 -28.64 -48.84
CA VAL A 11 -30.60 -27.33 -48.32
C VAL A 11 -31.15 -27.47 -46.89
N ALA A 12 -31.95 -28.50 -46.61
CA ALA A 12 -32.46 -28.76 -45.26
C ALA A 12 -31.33 -29.03 -44.24
N LEU A 13 -30.31 -29.81 -44.64
CA LEU A 13 -29.14 -30.10 -43.80
C LEU A 13 -28.33 -28.84 -43.46
N VAL A 14 -28.13 -27.95 -44.44
CA VAL A 14 -27.41 -26.68 -44.24
C VAL A 14 -28.16 -25.77 -43.25
N VAL A 15 -29.49 -25.69 -43.36
CA VAL A 15 -30.29 -24.86 -42.43
C VAL A 15 -30.20 -25.38 -40.99
N ILE A 16 -30.28 -26.71 -40.79
CA ILE A 16 -30.13 -27.31 -39.46
C ILE A 16 -28.73 -27.06 -38.89
N ALA A 17 -27.68 -27.18 -39.72
CA ALA A 17 -26.30 -26.93 -39.28
C ALA A 17 -26.11 -25.47 -38.80
N VAL A 18 -26.61 -24.50 -39.56
CA VAL A 18 -26.55 -23.07 -39.18
C VAL A 18 -27.32 -22.80 -37.89
N TRP A 19 -28.50 -23.43 -37.73
CA TRP A 19 -29.30 -23.30 -36.50
C TRP A 19 -28.56 -23.85 -35.28
N VAL A 20 -28.02 -25.07 -35.38
CA VAL A 20 -27.26 -25.70 -34.29
C VAL A 20 -26.04 -24.86 -33.94
N SER A 21 -25.29 -24.36 -34.93
CA SER A 21 -24.16 -23.46 -34.70
C SER A 21 -24.57 -22.15 -34.01
N ALA A 22 -25.73 -21.57 -34.35
CA ALA A 22 -26.24 -20.37 -33.70
C ALA A 22 -26.61 -20.60 -32.23
N ILE A 23 -27.28 -21.72 -31.91
CA ILE A 23 -27.57 -22.12 -30.51
C ILE A 23 -26.27 -22.37 -29.75
N GLN A 24 -25.34 -23.09 -30.35
CA GLN A 24 -24.07 -23.44 -29.72
C GLN A 24 -23.25 -22.18 -29.45
N GLN A 25 -23.22 -21.23 -30.37
CA GLN A 25 -22.57 -19.93 -30.18
C GLN A 25 -23.25 -19.09 -29.08
N HIS A 26 -24.58 -19.10 -28.96
CA HIS A 26 -25.26 -18.41 -27.87
C HIS A 26 -24.95 -19.06 -26.51
N LYS A 27 -24.96 -20.39 -26.44
CA LYS A 27 -24.63 -21.15 -25.24
C LYS A 27 -23.17 -20.90 -24.82
N GLU A 28 -22.24 -20.92 -25.78
CA GLU A 28 -20.82 -20.61 -25.55
C GLU A 28 -20.63 -19.16 -25.09
N LYS A 29 -21.32 -18.18 -25.69
CA LYS A 29 -21.28 -16.79 -25.22
C LYS A 29 -21.76 -16.66 -23.78
N GLN A 30 -22.86 -17.31 -23.43
CA GLN A 30 -23.41 -17.27 -22.07
C GLN A 30 -22.52 -18.00 -21.06
N GLU A 31 -21.88 -19.10 -21.45
CA GLU A 31 -20.89 -19.79 -20.62
C GLU A 31 -19.60 -18.98 -20.47
N ALA A 32 -19.14 -18.32 -21.52
CA ALA A 32 -17.97 -17.45 -21.49
C ALA A 32 -18.19 -16.23 -20.58
N GLU A 33 -19.38 -15.62 -20.64
CA GLU A 33 -19.77 -14.52 -19.75
C GLU A 33 -19.83 -14.96 -18.29
N ARG A 34 -20.44 -16.12 -18.02
CA ARG A 34 -20.43 -16.72 -16.67
C ARG A 34 -19.02 -16.99 -16.16
N ARG A 35 -18.13 -17.56 -16.99
CA ARG A 35 -16.72 -17.80 -16.64
C ARG A 35 -15.97 -16.49 -16.36
N LYS A 36 -16.26 -15.43 -17.13
CA LYS A 36 -15.66 -14.11 -16.95
C LYS A 36 -16.08 -13.50 -15.61
N GLU A 37 -17.37 -13.55 -15.26
CA GLU A 37 -17.84 -13.02 -13.98
C GLU A 37 -17.31 -13.85 -12.80
N LEU A 38 -17.24 -15.20 -12.92
CA LEU A 38 -16.60 -16.06 -11.91
C LEU A 38 -15.12 -15.72 -11.72
N SER A 39 -14.37 -15.48 -12.80
CA SER A 39 -12.95 -15.09 -12.72
C SER A 39 -12.78 -13.75 -12.02
N LYS A 40 -13.68 -12.80 -12.26
CA LYS A 40 -13.69 -11.50 -11.58
C LYS A 40 -13.96 -11.64 -10.09
N GLN A 41 -14.94 -12.44 -9.68
CA GLN A 41 -15.22 -12.68 -8.26
C GLN A 41 -14.06 -13.43 -7.58
N LYS A 42 -13.44 -14.39 -8.26
CA LYS A 42 -12.24 -15.08 -7.77
C LYS A 42 -11.10 -14.11 -7.50
N ARG A 43 -10.85 -13.16 -8.42
CA ARG A 43 -9.82 -12.13 -8.25
C ARG A 43 -10.12 -11.21 -7.05
N ILE A 44 -11.38 -10.87 -6.81
CA ILE A 44 -11.80 -10.09 -5.63
C ILE A 44 -11.47 -10.85 -4.35
N ILE A 45 -11.75 -12.15 -4.30
CA ILE A 45 -11.43 -13.01 -3.14
C ILE A 45 -9.93 -13.08 -2.92
N GLU A 46 -9.14 -13.39 -3.95
CA GLU A 46 -7.68 -13.50 -3.87
C GLU A 46 -7.05 -12.19 -3.38
N GLU A 47 -7.52 -11.04 -3.88
CA GLU A 47 -7.06 -9.73 -3.42
C GLU A 47 -7.41 -9.47 -1.94
N SER A 48 -8.62 -9.83 -1.52
CA SER A 48 -9.02 -9.71 -0.10
C SER A 48 -8.21 -10.62 0.80
N GLU A 49 -7.98 -11.87 0.39
CA GLU A 49 -7.22 -12.87 1.15
C GLU A 49 -5.74 -12.47 1.25
N ASP A 50 -5.13 -11.94 0.19
CA ASP A 50 -3.77 -11.39 0.22
C ASP A 50 -3.63 -10.25 1.23
N VAL A 51 -4.64 -9.37 1.32
CA VAL A 51 -4.67 -8.31 2.33
C VAL A 51 -4.76 -8.91 3.74
N LEU A 52 -5.59 -9.93 3.96
CA LEU A 52 -5.72 -10.60 5.26
C LEU A 52 -4.44 -11.35 5.67
N LEU A 53 -3.75 -12.00 4.74
CA LEU A 53 -2.46 -12.66 5.02
C LEU A 53 -1.41 -11.66 5.50
N ASN A 54 -1.48 -10.42 5.00
CA ASN A 54 -0.61 -9.33 5.41
C ASN A 54 -1.12 -8.55 6.63
N SER A 55 -2.25 -8.95 7.23
CA SER A 55 -2.85 -8.28 8.39
C SER A 55 -1.95 -8.29 9.63
N SER A 56 -1.11 -9.30 9.81
CA SER A 56 -0.15 -9.34 10.94
C SER A 56 0.87 -8.20 10.90
N ASN A 57 1.14 -7.66 9.71
CA ASN A 57 2.07 -6.54 9.53
C ASN A 57 1.35 -5.18 9.47
N ILE A 58 0.06 -5.16 9.14
CA ILE A 58 -0.71 -3.93 8.93
C ILE A 58 -1.69 -3.76 10.10
N PRO A 59 -1.61 -2.65 10.86
CA PRO A 59 -2.57 -2.40 11.95
C PRO A 59 -4.00 -2.24 11.40
N MET A 60 -4.82 -3.29 11.52
CA MET A 60 -6.24 -3.29 11.14
C MET A 60 -7.12 -3.19 12.37
N SER A 61 -8.18 -2.39 12.29
CA SER A 61 -9.24 -2.35 13.29
C SER A 61 -10.19 -3.53 13.07
N GLY A 62 -11.01 -3.83 14.08
CA GLY A 62 -12.09 -4.81 13.94
C GLY A 62 -13.07 -4.43 12.82
N ASP A 63 -13.32 -3.13 12.62
CA ASP A 63 -14.17 -2.61 11.55
C ASP A 63 -13.59 -2.94 10.17
N MET A 64 -12.28 -2.71 9.96
CA MET A 64 -11.61 -3.03 8.71
C MET A 64 -11.62 -4.53 8.40
N LEU A 65 -11.36 -5.37 9.42
CA LEU A 65 -11.39 -6.82 9.28
C LEU A 65 -12.79 -7.31 8.86
N ARG A 66 -13.84 -6.77 9.49
CA ARG A 66 -15.24 -7.08 9.16
C ARG A 66 -15.59 -6.68 7.72
N ILE A 67 -15.12 -5.52 7.27
CA ILE A 67 -15.33 -5.07 5.87
C ILE A 67 -14.68 -6.04 4.88
N ILE A 68 -13.44 -6.48 5.13
CA ILE A 68 -12.74 -7.41 4.23
C ILE A 68 -13.42 -8.78 4.24
N GLN A 69 -13.80 -9.30 5.41
CA GLN A 69 -14.53 -10.57 5.52
C GLN A 69 -15.89 -10.53 4.82
N LYS A 70 -16.64 -9.42 4.97
CA LYS A 70 -17.89 -9.20 4.23
C LYS A 70 -17.68 -9.16 2.72
N ARG A 71 -16.61 -8.51 2.25
CA ARG A 71 -16.24 -8.48 0.83
C ARG A 71 -15.99 -9.90 0.28
N ILE A 72 -15.32 -10.76 1.04
CA ILE A 72 -15.09 -12.18 0.66
C ILE A 72 -16.41 -12.93 0.61
N HIS A 73 -17.25 -12.79 1.64
CA HIS A 73 -18.55 -13.45 1.71
C HIS A 73 -19.45 -13.06 0.53
N ASP A 74 -19.57 -11.77 0.21
CA ASP A 74 -20.39 -11.30 -0.90
C ASP A 74 -19.91 -11.82 -2.26
N ALA A 75 -18.59 -11.89 -2.46
CA ALA A 75 -18.01 -12.45 -3.67
C ALA A 75 -18.29 -13.95 -3.77
N LEU A 76 -18.17 -14.70 -2.66
CA LEU A 76 -18.51 -16.11 -2.59
C LEU A 76 -20.00 -16.36 -2.84
N ALA A 77 -20.90 -15.54 -2.27
CA ALA A 77 -22.34 -15.63 -2.49
C ALA A 77 -22.67 -15.47 -3.98
N THR A 78 -22.08 -14.47 -4.63
CA THR A 78 -22.21 -14.24 -6.08
C THR A 78 -21.68 -15.43 -6.89
N MET A 79 -20.57 -16.05 -6.47
CA MET A 79 -20.03 -17.24 -7.15
C MET A 79 -20.94 -18.48 -7.01
N VAL A 80 -21.60 -18.65 -5.87
CA VAL A 80 -22.57 -19.73 -5.64
C VAL A 80 -23.82 -19.54 -6.50
N GLU A 81 -24.29 -18.31 -6.69
CA GLU A 81 -25.42 -18.00 -7.59
C GLU A 81 -25.07 -18.31 -9.06
N LEU A 82 -23.84 -17.97 -9.49
CA LEU A 82 -23.36 -18.22 -10.85
C LEU A 82 -23.04 -19.71 -11.11
N SER A 83 -22.75 -20.49 -10.06
CA SER A 83 -22.41 -21.92 -10.15
C SER A 83 -23.04 -22.73 -8.99
N PRO A 84 -24.36 -22.93 -9.00
CA PRO A 84 -25.10 -23.57 -7.89
C PRO A 84 -24.78 -25.06 -7.73
N THR A 85 -24.15 -25.67 -8.73
CA THR A 85 -23.75 -27.08 -8.76
C THR A 85 -22.48 -27.36 -7.93
N SER A 86 -21.67 -26.33 -7.64
CA SER A 86 -20.43 -26.53 -6.88
C SER A 86 -20.70 -26.66 -5.38
N ARG A 87 -20.45 -27.85 -4.84
CA ARG A 87 -20.51 -28.12 -3.40
C ARG A 87 -19.38 -27.44 -2.64
N GLU A 88 -18.21 -27.31 -3.27
CA GLU A 88 -17.04 -26.64 -2.69
C GLU A 88 -17.30 -25.16 -2.40
N LEU A 89 -17.94 -24.44 -3.34
CA LEU A 89 -18.26 -23.02 -3.15
C LEU A 89 -19.27 -22.81 -2.02
N LYS A 90 -20.25 -23.72 -1.87
CA LYS A 90 -21.21 -23.68 -0.77
C LYS A 90 -20.54 -23.90 0.59
N ASN A 91 -19.60 -24.84 0.67
CA ASN A 91 -18.82 -25.05 1.89
C ASN A 91 -17.98 -23.81 2.24
N ARG A 92 -17.27 -23.24 1.26
CA ARG A 92 -16.47 -22.00 1.46
C ARG A 92 -17.33 -20.82 1.90
N LEU A 93 -18.54 -20.68 1.34
CA LEU A 93 -19.50 -19.65 1.75
C LEU A 93 -19.92 -19.83 3.21
N HIS A 94 -20.23 -21.07 3.61
CA HIS A 94 -20.60 -21.38 4.99
C HIS A 94 -19.47 -21.05 5.98
N GLU A 95 -18.24 -21.47 5.70
CA GLU A 95 -17.09 -21.12 6.54
C GLU A 95 -16.85 -19.59 6.59
N SER A 96 -17.05 -18.90 5.46
CA SER A 96 -16.94 -17.44 5.42
C SER A 96 -17.99 -16.76 6.29
N GLN A 97 -19.19 -17.31 6.35
CA GLN A 97 -20.29 -16.82 7.19
C GLN A 97 -20.00 -17.06 8.68
N GLU A 98 -19.46 -18.22 9.04
CA GLU A 98 -19.00 -18.49 10.41
C GLU A 98 -17.88 -17.53 10.83
N ARG A 99 -16.93 -17.24 9.94
CA ARG A 99 -15.87 -16.25 10.17
C ARG A 99 -16.42 -14.82 10.38
N MET A 100 -17.50 -14.44 9.71
CA MET A 100 -18.14 -13.13 9.89
C MET A 100 -18.94 -13.02 11.20
N ASN A 101 -19.52 -14.13 11.65
CA ASN A 101 -20.29 -14.19 12.90
C ASN A 101 -19.38 -14.34 14.12
N SER A 102 -18.16 -14.82 13.92
CA SER A 102 -17.12 -14.84 14.94
C SER A 102 -16.73 -13.40 15.22
N ASP A 103 -16.94 -12.93 16.45
CA ASP A 103 -16.54 -11.57 16.83
C ASP A 103 -15.02 -11.45 16.57
N PRO A 104 -14.56 -10.45 15.80
CA PRO A 104 -13.13 -10.17 15.67
C PRO A 104 -12.65 -9.68 17.04
N GLY A 105 -12.41 -10.63 17.95
CA GLY A 105 -12.29 -10.39 19.37
C GLY A 105 -11.32 -9.27 19.64
N LYS A 106 -11.78 -8.23 20.35
CA LYS A 106 -11.08 -6.96 20.68
C LYS A 106 -9.65 -6.92 20.13
N LEU A 107 -9.52 -6.77 18.81
CA LEU A 107 -8.23 -6.44 18.23
C LEU A 107 -7.94 -5.07 18.80
N ASN A 108 -6.85 -4.97 19.58
CA ASN A 108 -6.46 -3.71 20.17
C ASN A 108 -6.44 -2.68 19.04
N ASP A 109 -7.29 -1.65 19.13
CA ASP A 109 -7.24 -0.42 18.32
C ASP A 109 -5.95 0.38 18.63
N SER A 110 -4.88 -0.30 19.03
CA SER A 110 -3.58 0.29 19.22
C SER A 110 -3.07 0.70 17.84
N ASP A 111 -3.16 1.99 17.56
CA ASP A 111 -2.45 2.68 16.47
C ASP A 111 -0.91 2.65 16.62
N ASN A 112 -0.41 1.84 17.57
CA ASN A 112 1.01 1.60 17.79
C ASN A 112 1.54 0.65 16.73
N VAL A 113 2.03 1.25 15.66
CA VAL A 113 2.79 0.57 14.63
C VAL A 113 4.22 0.36 15.12
N SER A 114 4.59 -0.91 15.32
CA SER A 114 6.02 -1.25 15.46
C SER A 114 6.68 -1.06 14.09
N LEU A 115 7.68 -0.20 14.03
CA LEU A 115 8.40 0.10 12.80
C LEU A 115 9.45 -0.97 12.56
N PRO A 116 9.39 -1.70 11.44
CA PRO A 116 10.43 -2.67 11.11
C PRO A 116 11.79 -1.98 10.94
N ASP A 117 12.86 -2.66 11.32
CA ASP A 117 14.23 -2.18 11.10
C ASP A 117 14.65 -2.25 9.63
N ASN A 118 14.00 -3.13 8.85
CA ASN A 118 14.34 -3.37 7.46
C ASN A 118 13.57 -2.47 6.50
N ASP A 119 14.29 -1.71 5.67
CA ASP A 119 13.72 -0.85 4.62
C ASP A 119 12.79 -1.59 3.65
N LYS A 120 13.06 -2.86 3.34
CA LYS A 120 12.17 -3.67 2.49
C LYS A 120 10.82 -3.93 3.16
N GLN A 121 10.84 -4.22 4.46
CA GLN A 121 9.62 -4.46 5.24
C GLN A 121 8.82 -3.16 5.42
N LEU A 122 9.50 -2.02 5.59
CA LEU A 122 8.85 -0.72 5.64
C LEU A 122 8.13 -0.38 4.32
N ILE A 123 8.77 -0.60 3.17
CA ILE A 123 8.15 -0.38 1.85
C ILE A 123 6.94 -1.30 1.69
N ALA A 124 7.06 -2.58 2.04
CA ALA A 124 5.96 -3.53 1.99
C ALA A 124 4.78 -3.10 2.90
N LEU A 125 5.07 -2.61 4.10
CA LEU A 125 4.06 -2.08 5.03
C LEU A 125 3.30 -0.89 4.44
N VAL A 126 4.02 0.09 3.89
CA VAL A 126 3.40 1.27 3.26
C VAL A 126 2.56 0.87 2.05
N GLN A 127 3.03 -0.09 1.24
CA GLN A 127 2.26 -0.63 0.12
C GLN A 127 1.01 -1.38 0.59
N GLY A 128 1.12 -2.15 1.68
CA GLY A 128 0.00 -2.84 2.31
C GLY A 128 -1.10 -1.87 2.76
N ILE A 129 -0.73 -0.80 3.47
CA ILE A 129 -1.68 0.25 3.90
C ILE A 129 -2.37 0.91 2.70
N LYS A 130 -1.63 1.19 1.61
CA LYS A 130 -2.23 1.73 0.37
C LYS A 130 -3.22 0.76 -0.26
N LYS A 131 -2.91 -0.54 -0.28
CA LYS A 131 -3.82 -1.60 -0.77
C LYS A 131 -5.11 -1.64 0.07
N VAL A 132 -4.99 -1.65 1.39
CA VAL A 132 -6.12 -1.61 2.33
C VAL A 132 -7.00 -0.39 2.07
N ARG A 133 -6.39 0.79 1.90
CA ARG A 133 -7.13 2.03 1.65
C ARG A 133 -7.82 2.02 0.28
N HIS A 134 -7.19 1.45 -0.75
CA HIS A 134 -7.82 1.27 -2.06
C HIS A 134 -9.03 0.33 -1.97
N LEU A 135 -8.90 -0.80 -1.27
CA LEU A 135 -9.99 -1.73 -1.03
C LEU A 135 -11.15 -1.03 -0.29
N LEU A 136 -10.86 -0.32 0.80
CA LEU A 136 -11.85 0.43 1.58
C LEU A 136 -12.63 1.44 0.70
N ARG A 137 -11.94 2.20 -0.14
CA ARG A 137 -12.57 3.12 -1.11
C ARG A 137 -13.43 2.39 -2.13
N SER A 138 -12.95 1.25 -2.64
CA SER A 138 -13.71 0.45 -3.59
C SER A 138 -15.01 -0.08 -2.97
N GLU A 139 -15.00 -0.49 -1.70
CA GLU A 139 -16.20 -0.98 -1.01
C GLU A 139 -17.16 0.15 -0.64
N HIS A 140 -16.65 1.32 -0.25
CA HIS A 140 -17.47 2.52 -0.08
C HIS A 140 -18.12 2.98 -1.40
N SER A 141 -17.39 2.97 -2.51
CA SER A 141 -17.94 3.35 -3.83
C SER A 141 -19.07 2.44 -4.31
N LYS A 142 -19.15 1.21 -3.78
CA LYS A 142 -20.22 0.25 -4.04
C LYS A 142 -21.38 0.37 -3.04
N GLY A 143 -21.32 1.30 -2.08
CA GLY A 143 -22.34 1.50 -1.04
C GLY A 143 -22.37 0.41 0.04
N LYS A 144 -21.30 -0.40 0.17
CA LYS A 144 -21.27 -1.54 1.12
C LYS A 144 -20.77 -1.17 2.52
N VAL A 145 -20.19 0.02 2.65
CA VAL A 145 -19.58 0.56 3.87
C VAL A 145 -20.27 1.89 4.19
N ASP A 146 -20.68 2.07 5.44
CA ASP A 146 -21.25 3.33 5.92
C ASP A 146 -20.22 4.48 5.83
N THR A 147 -20.69 5.68 5.50
CA THR A 147 -19.81 6.85 5.29
C THR A 147 -19.08 7.25 6.57
N GLN A 148 -19.69 7.10 7.76
CA GLN A 148 -19.00 7.44 9.02
C GLN A 148 -17.88 6.44 9.32
N VAL A 149 -18.14 5.14 9.11
CA VAL A 149 -17.12 4.09 9.26
C VAL A 149 -15.99 4.30 8.26
N PHE A 150 -16.32 4.63 7.01
CA PHE A 150 -15.34 4.95 5.98
C PHE A 150 -14.44 6.12 6.37
N VAL A 151 -15.00 7.26 6.80
CA VAL A 151 -14.22 8.44 7.18
C VAL A 151 -13.35 8.17 8.41
N LYS A 152 -13.87 7.46 9.41
CA LYS A 152 -13.12 7.06 10.61
C LYS A 152 -11.91 6.19 10.24
N GLU A 153 -12.11 5.14 9.45
CA GLU A 153 -11.03 4.23 9.06
C GLU A 153 -10.04 4.85 8.07
N ASP A 154 -10.49 5.64 7.10
CA ASP A 154 -9.60 6.33 6.16
C ASP A 154 -8.66 7.29 6.90
N ARG A 155 -9.21 8.07 7.87
CA ARG A 155 -8.42 8.95 8.74
C ARG A 155 -7.44 8.17 9.61
N ARG A 156 -7.85 7.04 10.18
CA ARG A 156 -6.97 6.18 11.00
C ARG A 156 -5.78 5.66 10.18
N LEU A 157 -6.07 5.11 8.99
CA LEU A 157 -5.04 4.64 8.06
C LEU A 157 -4.11 5.77 7.59
N GLU A 158 -4.64 7.00 7.44
CA GLU A 158 -3.86 8.18 7.10
C GLU A 158 -2.88 8.58 8.21
N LYS A 159 -3.34 8.63 9.47
CA LYS A 159 -2.48 8.89 10.63
C LYS A 159 -1.37 7.86 10.76
N ILE A 160 -1.70 6.57 10.59
CA ILE A 160 -0.72 5.49 10.59
C ILE A 160 0.33 5.68 9.49
N GLN A 161 -0.09 6.02 8.27
CA GLN A 161 0.84 6.24 7.16
C GLN A 161 1.77 7.44 7.42
N LEU A 162 1.23 8.53 8.00
CA LEU A 162 2.02 9.69 8.40
C LEU A 162 3.09 9.29 9.42
N ARG A 163 2.67 8.60 10.50
CA ARG A 163 3.57 8.12 11.56
C ARG A 163 4.69 7.26 11.00
N ILE A 164 4.36 6.30 10.14
CA ILE A 164 5.36 5.42 9.51
C ILE A 164 6.38 6.21 8.69
N ASN A 165 5.91 7.18 7.89
CA ASN A 165 6.81 7.98 7.05
C ASN A 165 7.73 8.86 7.91
N VAL A 166 7.17 9.60 8.86
CA VAL A 166 7.92 10.51 9.74
C VAL A 166 8.95 9.75 10.56
N GLU A 167 8.57 8.69 11.26
CA GLU A 167 9.50 7.93 12.12
C GLU A 167 10.59 7.23 11.29
N SER A 168 10.25 6.74 10.09
CA SER A 168 11.25 6.19 9.17
C SER A 168 12.29 7.23 8.76
N GLN A 169 11.87 8.44 8.39
CA GLN A 169 12.79 9.51 8.04
C GLN A 169 13.64 9.92 9.24
N ILE A 170 13.06 10.03 10.44
CA ILE A 170 13.79 10.35 11.67
C ILE A 170 14.87 9.30 11.92
N LYS A 171 14.51 8.02 11.85
CA LYS A 171 15.45 6.92 12.06
C LYS A 171 16.61 6.95 11.06
N ARG A 172 16.32 7.18 9.76
CA ARG A 172 17.36 7.34 8.73
C ARG A 172 18.23 8.58 8.98
N GLY A 173 17.64 9.67 9.42
CA GLY A 173 18.34 10.89 9.84
C GLY A 173 19.30 10.63 11.00
N LEU A 174 18.85 9.92 12.03
CA LEU A 174 19.67 9.53 13.18
C LEU A 174 20.81 8.59 12.77
N SER A 175 20.55 7.57 11.95
CA SER A 175 21.59 6.68 11.42
C SER A 175 22.63 7.44 10.60
N ALA A 176 22.20 8.38 9.75
CA ALA A 176 23.12 9.23 8.97
C ALA A 176 23.94 10.16 9.89
N LYS A 177 23.34 10.71 10.95
CA LYS A 177 24.04 11.51 11.96
C LYS A 177 25.12 10.67 12.67
N THR A 178 24.80 9.45 13.10
CA THR A 178 25.80 8.54 13.71
C THR A 178 26.92 8.14 12.75
N ALA A 179 26.67 8.16 11.44
CA ALA A 179 27.67 7.91 10.40
C ALA A 179 28.47 9.18 10.00
N ASN A 180 28.34 10.29 10.74
CA ASN A 180 28.92 11.60 10.43
C ASN A 180 28.49 12.20 9.06
N MET A 181 27.39 11.72 8.48
CA MET A 181 26.83 12.23 7.23
C MET A 181 25.80 13.34 7.51
N VAL A 182 26.27 14.46 8.06
CA VAL A 182 25.43 15.58 8.54
C VAL A 182 24.55 16.17 7.43
N GLY A 183 25.06 16.25 6.20
CA GLY A 183 24.28 16.73 5.04
C GLY A 183 23.09 15.83 4.70
N SER A 184 23.29 14.51 4.69
CA SER A 184 22.21 13.54 4.46
C SER A 184 21.23 13.49 5.63
N ALA A 185 21.72 13.58 6.87
CA ALA A 185 20.88 13.67 8.06
C ALA A 185 19.92 14.87 7.99
N ARG A 186 20.43 16.04 7.58
CA ARG A 186 19.63 17.25 7.35
C ARG A 186 18.50 17.00 6.35
N GLN A 187 18.82 16.41 5.20
CA GLN A 187 17.83 16.13 4.16
C GLN A 187 16.71 15.20 4.66
N TYR A 188 17.04 14.18 5.46
CA TYR A 188 16.03 13.29 6.04
C TYR A 188 15.11 14.04 7.01
N PHE A 189 15.66 14.88 7.89
CA PHE A 189 14.84 15.67 8.81
C PHE A 189 14.01 16.75 8.10
N GLU A 190 14.55 17.44 7.09
CA GLU A 190 13.80 18.40 6.28
C GLU A 190 12.63 17.72 5.55
N LYS A 191 12.85 16.52 5.02
CA LYS A 191 11.79 15.72 4.38
C LYS A 191 10.70 15.30 5.37
N ALA A 192 11.09 14.86 6.56
CA ALA A 192 10.14 14.55 7.63
C ALA A 192 9.32 15.79 8.01
N TYR A 193 9.98 16.93 8.20
CA TYR A 193 9.35 18.19 8.57
C TYR A 193 8.37 18.69 7.50
N ALA A 194 8.76 18.65 6.23
CA ALA A 194 7.89 18.99 5.11
C ALA A 194 6.65 18.07 5.06
N THR A 195 6.81 16.78 5.38
CA THR A 195 5.69 15.83 5.45
C THR A 195 4.70 16.21 6.55
N ILE A 196 5.18 16.64 7.73
CA ILE A 196 4.33 17.13 8.82
C ILE A 196 3.62 18.44 8.44
N MET A 197 4.34 19.39 7.81
CA MET A 197 3.76 20.68 7.41
C MET A 197 2.72 20.58 6.29
N ALA A 198 2.76 19.52 5.49
CA ALA A 198 1.76 19.26 4.45
C ALA A 198 0.42 18.77 5.00
N VAL A 199 0.35 18.38 6.28
CA VAL A 199 -0.85 17.87 6.92
C VAL A 199 -1.79 19.02 7.29
N THR A 200 -3.08 18.88 7.00
CA THR A 200 -4.10 19.92 7.25
C THR A 200 -4.71 19.87 8.65
N TYR A 201 -4.36 18.86 9.45
CA TYR A 201 -4.79 18.68 10.84
C TYR A 201 -3.62 18.82 11.81
N SER A 202 -3.93 19.18 13.05
CA SER A 202 -2.95 19.25 14.15
C SER A 202 -3.40 18.34 15.28
N ASP A 203 -2.64 17.27 15.48
CA ASP A 203 -2.80 16.35 16.61
C ASP A 203 -1.57 16.47 17.53
N GLU A 204 -1.67 15.96 18.76
CA GLU A 204 -0.55 15.92 19.73
C GLU A 204 0.73 15.35 19.12
N TYR A 205 0.61 14.24 18.38
CA TYR A 205 1.73 13.62 17.65
C TYR A 205 2.39 14.57 16.63
N VAL A 206 1.58 15.33 15.89
CA VAL A 206 2.06 16.27 14.85
C VAL A 206 2.85 17.39 15.51
N THR A 207 2.33 17.95 16.60
CA THR A 207 2.98 19.02 17.36
C THR A 207 4.28 18.55 18.02
N GLU A 208 4.26 17.38 18.68
CA GLU A 208 5.43 16.81 19.33
C GLU A 208 6.55 16.54 18.32
N LYS A 209 6.23 15.86 17.20
CA LYS A 209 7.21 15.51 16.18
C LYS A 209 7.72 16.73 15.41
N LYS A 210 6.89 17.75 15.23
CA LYS A 210 7.31 19.05 14.70
C LYS A 210 8.41 19.65 15.58
N ASN A 211 8.16 19.77 16.88
CA ASN A 211 9.12 20.32 17.83
C ASN A 211 10.41 19.48 17.88
N GLN A 212 10.27 18.15 17.85
CA GLN A 212 11.42 17.23 17.81
C GLN A 212 12.29 17.45 16.55
N LEU A 213 11.66 17.58 15.38
CA LEU A 213 12.37 17.80 14.11
C LEU A 213 13.02 19.17 14.02
N GLU A 214 12.36 20.22 14.52
CA GLU A 214 12.95 21.55 14.64
C GLU A 214 14.20 21.53 15.54
N GLY A 215 14.16 20.77 16.64
CA GLY A 215 15.32 20.50 17.49
C GLY A 215 16.48 19.88 16.71
N TYR A 216 16.24 18.77 16.00
CA TYR A 216 17.27 18.09 15.21
C TYR A 216 17.86 18.98 14.09
N LEU A 217 17.03 19.77 13.42
CA LEU A 217 17.49 20.69 12.37
C LEU A 217 18.33 21.83 12.94
N ASN A 218 17.98 22.34 14.12
CA ASN A 218 18.76 23.36 14.80
C ASN A 218 20.13 22.82 15.25
N GLU A 219 20.16 21.63 15.85
CA GLU A 219 21.42 20.95 16.22
C GLU A 219 22.35 20.80 15.02
N ILE A 220 21.84 20.30 13.89
CA ILE A 220 22.61 20.16 12.66
C ILE A 220 23.09 21.51 12.13
N SER A 221 22.27 22.56 12.21
CA SER A 221 22.66 23.91 11.78
C SER A 221 23.83 24.45 12.61
N VAL A 222 23.81 24.21 13.92
CA VAL A 222 24.91 24.58 14.83
C VAL A 222 26.17 23.77 14.51
N GLU A 223 26.04 22.46 14.33
CA GLU A 223 27.15 21.56 13.98
C GLU A 223 27.81 21.94 12.64
N LEU A 224 27.01 22.23 11.61
CA LEU A 224 27.51 22.69 10.31
C LEU A 224 28.21 24.06 10.41
N LYS A 225 27.67 25.00 11.18
CA LYS A 225 28.32 26.30 11.41
C LYS A 225 29.66 26.15 12.13
N ALA A 226 29.72 25.31 13.17
CA ALA A 226 30.95 25.03 13.90
C ALA A 226 31.99 24.32 13.02
N SER A 227 31.57 23.31 12.26
CA SER A 227 32.43 22.57 11.33
C SER A 227 32.99 23.48 10.23
N ASN A 228 32.15 24.29 9.59
CA ASN A 228 32.57 25.24 8.57
C ASN A 228 33.53 26.31 9.13
N ALA A 229 33.26 26.86 10.31
CA ALA A 229 34.16 27.81 10.95
C ALA A 229 35.53 27.19 11.25
N SER A 230 35.58 25.92 11.68
CA SER A 230 36.83 25.19 11.91
C SER A 230 37.57 24.86 10.60
N ALA A 231 36.85 24.55 9.53
CA ALA A 231 37.42 24.25 8.21
C ALA A 231 38.02 25.50 7.56
N VAL A 232 37.38 26.67 7.71
CA VAL A 232 37.91 27.96 7.25
C VAL A 232 39.19 28.32 8.00
N LYS A 233 39.21 28.15 9.33
CA LYS A 233 40.43 28.37 10.14
C LYS A 233 41.58 27.47 9.72
N LYS A 234 41.33 26.17 9.53
CA LYS A 234 42.35 25.21 9.05
C LYS A 234 42.88 25.53 7.65
N LYS A 235 42.04 26.05 6.75
CA LYS A 235 42.49 26.50 5.42
C LYS A 235 43.36 27.75 5.53
N ALA A 236 42.94 28.73 6.33
CA ALA A 236 43.73 29.94 6.55
C ALA A 236 45.09 29.66 7.22
N GLU A 237 45.15 28.70 8.14
CA GLU A 237 46.40 28.25 8.76
C GLU A 237 47.32 27.54 7.77
N LYS A 238 46.78 26.67 6.90
CA LYS A 238 47.55 26.00 5.84
C LYS A 238 48.06 26.97 4.79
N GLU A 239 47.24 27.93 4.35
CA GLU A 239 47.67 28.97 3.41
C GLU A 239 48.77 29.84 4.00
N LYS A 240 48.75 30.09 5.31
CA LYS A 240 49.82 30.82 6.01
C LYS A 240 51.13 30.02 6.09
N ASP A 241 51.05 28.73 6.41
CA ASP A 241 52.22 27.84 6.46
C ASP A 241 52.88 27.67 5.07
N ASP A 242 52.08 27.47 4.02
CA ASP A 242 52.58 27.39 2.64
C ASP A 242 53.22 28.72 2.17
N LEU A 243 52.68 29.87 2.62
CA LEU A 243 53.29 31.17 2.35
C LEU A 243 54.65 31.31 3.05
N ASP A 244 54.73 30.91 4.33
CA ASP A 244 55.97 30.97 5.11
C ASP A 244 57.05 30.04 4.53
N VAL A 245 56.67 28.89 3.96
CA VAL A 245 57.58 27.99 3.22
C VAL A 245 58.07 28.63 1.91
N LEU A 246 57.23 29.39 1.20
CA LEU A 246 57.61 30.10 -0.03
C LEU A 246 58.57 31.29 0.21
N PHE A 247 58.54 31.87 1.41
CA PHE A 247 59.44 32.97 1.82
C PHE A 247 60.62 32.50 2.69
N ALA A 248 60.76 31.20 2.94
CA ALA A 248 61.91 30.67 3.63
C ALA A 248 63.21 31.00 2.86
N PRO A 249 64.29 31.45 3.54
CA PRO A 249 65.51 31.85 2.86
C PRO A 249 66.07 30.65 2.08
N LYS A 250 66.11 30.77 0.75
CA LYS A 250 66.61 29.71 -0.14
C LYS A 250 68.00 29.27 0.34
N LYS A 251 68.12 28.00 0.71
CA LYS A 251 69.40 27.35 0.99
C LYS A 251 70.29 27.50 -0.25
N LYS A 252 71.32 28.34 -0.14
CA LYS A 252 72.41 28.39 -1.13
C LYS A 252 73.13 27.04 -1.07
N TRP A 253 73.20 26.39 -2.22
CA TRP A 253 74.08 25.25 -2.46
C TRP A 253 75.54 25.70 -2.38
#